data_AF-A0AAV0ZWN6-F1
#
_entry.id   AF-A0AAV0ZWN6-F1
#
_cell.length_a   1.000
_cell.length_b   1.000
_cell.length_c   1.000
_cell.angle_alpha   90.00
_cell.angle_beta   90.00
_cell.angle_gamma   90.00
#
_symmetry.space_group_name_H-M   'P 1'
#
loop_
_entity.id
_entity.type
_entity.pdbx_description
1 polymer ?
#
loop_
_entity_poly.entity_id
_entity_poly.type
_entity_poly.pdbx_seq_one_letter_code
_entity_poly.pdbx_strand_id
1 'polypeptide(L)'
;MPHKANPIDFENSESNLGVANGGIGKLQVNEARLSEVLNQCWEVLAEPIQTVMRRYNVPEPYEKLKELTRGKAITKESSGDFIEGLNIPKCKDLSLKLTPHTYVGTAVELARTVEREVDRGGDRNKEEEKGSSGGGHGTTFP
;
A
#
# COMPACT_ATOMS: atom_id res chain seq x y z
N MET A 1 -5.29 -2.46 -39.08
CA MET A 1 -5.89 -3.79 -39.35
C MET A 1 -5.75 -4.61 -38.07
N PRO A 2 -6.81 -5.26 -37.55
CA PRO A 2 -6.64 -6.10 -36.37
C PRO A 2 -5.70 -7.26 -36.70
N HIS A 3 -4.61 -7.38 -35.95
CA HIS A 3 -3.71 -8.53 -36.06
C HIS A 3 -4.46 -9.75 -35.54
N LYS A 4 -4.54 -10.82 -36.34
CA LYS A 4 -5.09 -12.11 -35.88
C LYS A 4 -4.23 -12.60 -34.72
N ALA A 5 -4.86 -12.87 -33.58
CA ALA A 5 -4.18 -13.50 -32.46
C ALA A 5 -3.56 -14.83 -32.93
N ASN A 6 -2.30 -15.04 -32.56
CA ASN A 6 -1.60 -16.28 -32.86
C ASN A 6 -2.19 -17.41 -32.00
N PRO A 7 -2.67 -18.51 -32.61
CA PRO A 7 -3.29 -19.62 -31.88
C PRO A 7 -2.38 -20.23 -30.79
N ILE A 8 -1.07 -20.27 -31.03
CA ILE A 8 -0.08 -20.82 -30.09
C ILE A 8 0.04 -19.92 -28.85
N ASP A 9 0.03 -18.60 -29.03
CA ASP A 9 0.13 -17.65 -27.91
C ASP A 9 -1.12 -17.68 -27.04
N PHE A 10 -2.28 -17.96 -27.65
CA PHE A 10 -3.54 -18.14 -26.93
C PHE A 10 -3.52 -19.41 -26.07
N GLU A 11 -3.15 -20.56 -26.66
CA GLU A 11 -3.04 -21.84 -25.94
C GLU A 11 -2.03 -21.77 -24.78
N ASN A 12 -0.87 -21.13 -25.01
CA ASN A 12 0.13 -20.92 -23.96
C ASN A 12 -0.42 -20.05 -22.82
N SER A 13 -1.22 -19.03 -23.13
CA SER A 13 -1.82 -18.15 -22.13
C SER A 13 -2.85 -18.88 -21.27
N GLU A 14 -3.70 -19.73 -21.87
CA GLU A 14 -4.66 -20.55 -21.14
C GLU A 14 -3.96 -21.56 -20.23
N SER A 15 -2.93 -22.24 -20.75
CA SER A 15 -2.11 -23.17 -19.97
C SER A 15 -1.46 -22.49 -18.76
N ASN A 16 -0.86 -21.31 -18.97
CA ASN A 16 -0.26 -20.52 -17.90
C ASN A 16 -1.27 -20.07 -16.84
N LEU A 17 -2.48 -19.66 -17.25
CA LEU A 17 -3.57 -19.33 -16.33
C LEU A 17 -3.96 -20.54 -15.48
N GLY A 18 -4.06 -21.72 -16.09
CA GLY A 18 -4.35 -22.97 -15.37
C GLY A 18 -3.29 -23.30 -14.31
N VAL A 19 -2.00 -23.18 -14.66
CA VAL A 19 -0.89 -23.40 -13.74
C VAL A 19 -0.89 -22.37 -12.60
N ALA A 20 -1.08 -21.09 -12.91
CA ALA A 20 -1.11 -20.01 -11.93
C ALA A 20 -2.25 -20.19 -10.92
N ASN A 21 -3.47 -20.46 -11.39
CA ASN A 21 -4.62 -20.70 -10.52
C ASN A 21 -4.43 -21.94 -9.64
N GLY A 22 -3.91 -23.03 -10.22
CA GLY A 22 -3.59 -24.24 -9.48
C GLY A 22 -2.50 -24.04 -8.42
N GLY A 23 -1.53 -23.16 -8.69
CA GLY A 23 -0.50 -22.76 -7.72
C GLY A 23 -1.06 -21.90 -6.59
N ILE A 24 -1.82 -20.85 -6.91
CA ILE A 24 -2.44 -19.94 -5.94
C ILE A 24 -3.35 -20.71 -4.98
N GLY A 25 -4.14 -21.67 -5.48
CA GLY A 25 -5.04 -22.49 -4.66
C GLY A 25 -4.35 -23.39 -3.63
N LYS A 26 -3.03 -23.59 -3.74
CA LYS A 26 -2.24 -24.40 -2.80
C LYS A 26 -1.47 -23.58 -1.77
N LEU A 27 -1.46 -22.25 -1.91
CA LEU A 27 -0.72 -21.38 -1.00
C LEU A 27 -1.35 -21.39 0.39
N GLN A 28 -0.50 -21.47 1.41
CA GLN A 28 -0.88 -21.31 2.81
C GLN A 28 -0.04 -20.22 3.44
N VAL A 29 -0.67 -19.42 4.30
CA VAL A 29 0.00 -18.32 4.98
C VAL A 29 0.86 -18.88 6.12
N ASN A 30 2.13 -18.49 6.15
CA ASN A 30 3.01 -18.76 7.28
C ASN A 30 3.02 -17.54 8.22
N GLU A 31 2.03 -17.49 9.11
CA GLU A 31 1.84 -16.37 10.05
C GLU A 31 3.02 -16.21 11.01
N ALA A 32 3.61 -17.32 11.45
CA ALA A 32 4.76 -17.31 12.36
C ALA A 32 5.95 -16.59 11.73
N ARG A 33 6.28 -16.95 10.48
CA ARG A 33 7.39 -16.33 9.76
C ARG A 33 7.14 -14.86 9.45
N LEU A 34 5.90 -14.50 9.08
CA LEU A 34 5.51 -13.11 8.86
C LEU A 34 5.68 -12.27 10.13
N SER A 35 5.18 -12.77 11.25
CA SER A 35 5.27 -12.08 12.55
C SER A 35 6.72 -11.90 12.99
N GLU A 36 7.55 -12.93 12.80
CA GLU A 36 8.99 -12.86 13.11
C GLU A 36 9.68 -11.76 12.31
N VAL A 37 9.45 -11.71 10.99
CA VAL A 37 10.04 -10.68 10.12
C VAL A 37 9.55 -9.29 10.50
N LEU A 38 8.24 -9.12 10.73
CA LEU A 38 7.69 -7.83 11.15
C LEU A 38 8.26 -7.36 12.50
N ASN A 39 8.52 -8.27 13.44
CA ASN A 39 9.14 -7.94 14.73
C ASN A 39 10.61 -7.51 14.61
N GLN A 40 11.29 -7.83 13.49
CA GLN A 40 12.67 -7.43 13.22
C GLN A 40 12.76 -6.13 12.41
N CYS A 41 11.68 -5.72 11.73
CA CYS A 41 11.67 -4.57 10.84
C CYS A 41 11.12 -3.29 11.49
N TRP A 42 11.71 -2.83 12.59
CA TRP A 42 11.29 -1.57 13.24
C TRP A 42 11.65 -0.32 12.43
N GLU A 43 12.59 -0.44 11.50
CA GLU A 43 12.99 0.63 10.57
C GLU A 43 11.84 1.17 9.71
N VAL A 44 10.80 0.36 9.46
CA VAL A 44 9.62 0.80 8.69
C VAL A 44 8.82 1.90 9.40
N LEU A 45 9.00 2.05 10.72
CA LEU A 45 8.36 3.10 11.51
C LEU A 45 9.09 4.45 11.43
N ALA A 46 10.22 4.52 10.73
CA ALA A 46 10.99 5.75 10.55
C ALA A 46 10.13 6.90 9.96
N GLU A 47 9.41 6.63 8.88
CA GLU A 47 8.57 7.61 8.19
C GLU A 47 7.41 8.13 9.07
N PRO A 48 6.58 7.29 9.70
CA PRO A 48 5.47 7.80 10.52
C PRO A 48 5.98 8.60 11.73
N ILE A 49 7.10 8.19 12.34
CA ILE A 49 7.74 8.96 13.41
C ILE A 49 8.14 10.35 12.89
N GLN A 50 8.78 10.42 11.72
CA GLN A 50 9.18 11.68 11.09
C GLN A 50 7.97 12.56 10.76
N THR A 51 6.88 11.98 10.25
CA THR A 51 5.65 12.69 9.92
C THR A 51 4.99 13.27 11.17
N VAL A 52 5.00 12.54 12.29
CA VAL A 52 4.53 13.03 13.59
C VAL A 52 5.41 14.16 14.10
N MET A 53 6.73 14.04 14.02
CA MET A 53 7.66 15.10 14.41
C MET A 53 7.41 16.40 13.63
N ARG A 54 7.17 16.30 12.31
CA ARG A 54 6.80 17.46 11.47
C ARG A 54 5.48 18.08 11.92
N ARG A 55 4.48 17.26 12.26
CA ARG A 55 3.16 17.71 12.73
C ARG A 55 3.22 18.50 14.04
N TYR A 56 4.17 18.18 14.91
CA TYR A 56 4.37 18.86 16.20
C TYR A 56 5.50 19.89 16.18
N ASN A 57 5.93 20.34 14.99
CA ASN A 57 6.97 21.36 14.83
C ASN A 57 8.31 21.03 15.51
N VAL A 58 8.66 19.74 15.61
CA VAL A 58 9.99 19.33 16.10
C VAL A 58 11.03 19.78 15.06
N PRO A 59 12.10 20.48 15.48
CA PRO A 59 13.16 20.91 14.58
C PRO A 59 13.94 19.70 14.05
N GLU A 60 14.37 19.80 12.80
CA GLU A 60 15.24 18.84 12.11
C GLU A 60 14.83 17.35 12.28
N PRO A 61 13.58 16.95 11.92
CA PRO A 61 13.11 15.58 12.15
C PRO A 61 13.96 14.49 11.49
N TYR A 62 14.50 14.80 10.31
CA TYR A 62 15.32 13.85 9.55
C TYR A 62 16.67 13.58 10.24
N GLU A 63 17.36 14.62 10.70
CA GLU A 63 18.68 14.46 11.33
C GLU A 63 18.57 13.71 12.66
N LYS A 64 17.57 14.02 13.49
CA LYS A 64 17.28 13.29 14.73
C LYS A 64 17.03 11.80 14.49
N LEU A 65 16.32 11.46 13.41
CA LEU A 65 16.05 10.08 13.04
C LEU A 65 17.28 9.38 12.46
N LYS A 66 18.10 10.11 11.71
CA LYS A 66 19.38 9.63 11.19
C LYS A 66 20.37 9.31 12.32
N GLU A 67 20.38 10.10 13.39
CA GLU A 67 21.17 9.79 14.59
C GLU A 67 20.74 8.47 15.22
N LEU A 68 19.44 8.18 15.26
CA LEU A 68 18.90 6.92 15.79
C LEU A 68 19.31 5.70 14.93
N THR A 69 19.38 5.88 13.61
CA THR A 69 19.65 4.79 12.65
C THR A 69 21.14 4.63 12.30
N ARG A 70 22.01 5.51 12.79
CA ARG A 70 23.43 5.48 12.44
C ARG A 70 24.16 4.37 13.18
N GLY A 71 24.40 3.26 12.46
CA GLY A 71 25.27 2.17 12.91
C GLY A 71 24.66 1.25 13.98
N LYS A 72 23.33 1.31 14.17
CA LYS A 72 22.60 0.44 15.10
C LYS A 72 21.32 -0.06 14.42
N ALA A 73 20.99 -1.33 14.64
CA ALA A 73 19.68 -1.86 14.28
C ALA A 73 18.63 -1.18 15.16
N ILE A 74 17.54 -0.70 14.56
CA ILE A 74 16.42 -0.15 15.32
C ILE A 74 15.70 -1.32 15.98
N THR A 75 15.55 -1.27 17.30
CA THR A 75 14.72 -2.20 18.06
C THR A 75 13.48 -1.52 18.61
N LYS A 76 12.58 -2.33 19.18
CA LYS A 76 11.39 -1.84 19.89
C LYS A 76 11.77 -0.86 21.00
N GLU A 77 12.77 -1.22 21.78
CA GLU A 77 13.26 -0.46 22.93
C GLU A 77 13.86 0.87 22.47
N SER A 78 14.77 0.85 21.49
CA SER A 78 15.39 2.08 20.97
C SER A 78 14.37 3.03 20.34
N SER A 79 13.34 2.49 19.69
CA SER A 79 12.25 3.29 19.12
C SER A 79 11.38 3.92 20.22
N GLY A 80 11.06 3.15 21.25
CA GLY A 80 10.30 3.62 22.41
C GLY A 80 11.02 4.74 23.14
N ASP A 81 12.29 4.52 23.49
CA ASP A 81 13.15 5.49 24.17
C ASP A 81 13.26 6.80 23.37
N PHE A 82 13.40 6.69 22.04
CA PHE A 82 13.45 7.86 21.15
C PHE A 82 12.15 8.66 21.17
N ILE A 83 11.00 7.98 21.08
CA ILE A 83 9.69 8.65 21.08
C ILE A 83 9.41 9.30 22.43
N GLU A 84 9.77 8.66 23.54
CA GLU A 84 9.64 9.24 24.88
C GLU A 84 10.51 10.49 25.06
N GLY A 85 11.73 10.48 24.51
CA GLY A 85 12.66 11.62 24.55
C GLY A 85 12.20 12.85 23.77
N LEU A 86 11.24 12.73 22.84
CA LEU A 86 10.72 13.86 22.07
C LEU A 86 9.76 14.76 22.88
N ASN A 87 9.30 14.31 24.06
CA ASN A 87 8.42 15.05 24.97
C ASN A 87 7.17 15.69 24.29
N ILE A 88 6.56 14.97 23.35
CA ILE A 88 5.38 15.44 22.61
C ILE A 88 4.10 15.01 23.37
N PRO A 89 3.19 15.95 23.73
CA PRO A 89 2.09 15.69 24.66
C PRO A 89 1.07 14.62 24.21
N LYS A 90 0.90 14.39 22.91
CA LYS A 90 -0.01 13.36 22.36
C LYS A 90 0.70 12.19 21.69
N CYS A 91 2.04 12.21 21.65
CA CYS A 91 2.80 11.16 20.96
C CYS A 91 2.93 9.88 21.80
N LYS A 92 2.77 9.96 23.13
CA LYS A 92 2.80 8.78 24.02
C LYS A 92 1.72 7.75 23.67
N ASP A 93 0.51 8.21 23.35
CA ASP A 93 -0.57 7.33 22.88
C ASP A 93 -0.27 6.69 21.52
N LEU A 94 0.57 7.36 20.71
CA LEU A 94 1.02 6.88 19.42
C LEU A 94 2.11 5.81 19.59
N SER A 95 3.08 6.04 20.48
CA SER A 95 4.16 5.10 20.82
C SER A 95 3.63 3.74 21.28
N LEU A 96 2.54 3.76 22.08
CA LEU A 96 1.91 2.55 22.60
C LEU A 96 1.16 1.73 21.54
N LYS A 97 0.80 2.32 20.40
CA LYS A 97 -0.02 1.68 19.36
C LYS A 97 0.75 1.39 18.08
N LEU A 98 1.86 2.08 17.83
CA LEU A 98 2.59 2.00 16.58
C LEU A 98 3.60 0.84 16.62
N THR A 99 3.34 -0.19 15.83
CA THR A 99 4.20 -1.34 15.61
C THR A 99 4.24 -1.64 14.12
N PRO A 100 5.24 -2.38 13.61
CA PRO A 100 5.25 -2.80 12.21
C PRO A 100 3.97 -3.57 11.81
N HIS A 101 3.34 -4.27 12.77
CA HIS A 101 2.11 -5.03 12.55
C HIS A 101 0.86 -4.15 12.43
N THR A 102 0.85 -3.01 13.12
CA THR A 102 -0.29 -2.08 13.16
C THR A 102 -0.14 -0.93 12.18
N TYR A 103 1.07 -0.72 11.63
CA TYR A 103 1.35 0.29 10.63
C TYR A 103 1.03 -0.19 9.20
N VAL A 104 -0.25 -0.53 8.98
CA VAL A 104 -0.76 -1.04 7.68
C VAL A 104 -1.70 -0.06 6.96
N GLY A 105 -1.96 1.12 7.56
CA GLY A 105 -2.83 2.15 6.97
C GLY A 105 -4.21 1.60 6.58
N THR A 106 -4.64 1.89 5.35
CA THR A 106 -5.92 1.44 4.78
C THR A 106 -5.82 0.08 4.06
N ALA A 107 -4.68 -0.63 4.16
CA ALA A 107 -4.45 -1.86 3.39
C ALA A 107 -5.53 -2.92 3.63
N VAL A 108 -5.95 -3.11 4.88
CA VAL A 108 -6.99 -4.09 5.24
C VAL A 108 -8.35 -3.70 4.65
N GLU A 109 -8.68 -2.42 4.67
CA GLU A 109 -9.93 -1.92 4.10
C GLU A 109 -9.96 -2.14 2.59
N LEU A 110 -8.92 -1.69 1.88
CA LEU A 110 -8.79 -1.85 0.43
C LEU A 110 -8.81 -3.31 0.00
N ALA A 111 -8.13 -4.20 0.73
CA ALA A 111 -8.15 -5.63 0.46
C ALA A 111 -9.55 -6.24 0.58
N ARG A 112 -10.39 -5.75 1.50
CA ARG A 112 -11.77 -6.23 1.69
C ARG A 112 -12.77 -5.60 0.73
N THR A 113 -12.47 -4.42 0.17
CA THR A 113 -13.38 -3.71 -0.74
C THR A 113 -13.07 -3.96 -2.21
N VAL A 114 -12.00 -4.71 -2.53
CA VAL A 114 -11.54 -4.92 -3.92
C VAL A 114 -12.66 -5.42 -4.85
N GLU A 115 -13.49 -6.35 -4.41
CA GLU A 115 -14.60 -6.89 -5.23
C GLU A 115 -15.63 -5.82 -5.59
N ARG A 116 -16.00 -4.98 -4.60
CA ARG A 116 -16.95 -3.87 -4.82
C ARG A 116 -16.42 -2.85 -5.82
N GLU A 117 -15.12 -2.58 -5.82
CA GLU A 117 -14.51 -1.63 -6.75
C GLU A 117 -14.38 -2.21 -8.17
N VAL A 118 -14.13 -3.51 -8.30
CA VAL A 118 -14.13 -4.21 -9.60
C VAL A 118 -15.52 -4.15 -10.23
N ASP A 119 -16.58 -4.39 -9.46
CA ASP A 119 -17.96 -4.36 -9.95
C ASP A 119 -18.41 -2.94 -10.36
N ARG A 120 -18.00 -1.90 -9.61
CA ARG A 120 -18.26 -0.50 -9.97
C ARG A 120 -17.56 -0.08 -11.27
N GLY A 121 -16.42 -0.69 -11.60
CA GLY A 121 -15.74 -0.49 -12.88
C GLY A 121 -16.53 -1.05 -14.07
N GLY A 122 -17.25 -2.16 -13.87
CA GLY A 122 -18.04 -2.82 -14.91
C GLY A 122 -19.28 -2.03 -15.36
N ASP A 123 -19.91 -1.26 -14.47
CA ASP A 123 -21.09 -0.47 -14.83
C ASP A 123 -20.76 0.88 -15.50
N ARG A 124 -19.56 1.45 -15.28
CA ARG A 124 -19.14 2.68 -15.99
C ARG A 124 -18.99 2.46 -17.51
N ASN A 125 -18.65 1.25 -17.94
CA ASN A 125 -18.54 0.93 -19.37
C ASN A 125 -19.88 0.80 -20.09
N LYS A 126 -21.02 0.76 -19.38
CA LYS A 126 -22.36 0.70 -20.00
C LYS A 126 -22.95 2.07 -20.33
N GLU A 127 -22.43 3.16 -19.75
CA GLU A 127 -22.94 4.51 -19.98
C GLU A 127 -22.28 5.19 -21.19
N GLU A 128 -21.08 4.77 -21.61
CA GLU A 128 -20.39 5.36 -22.77
C GLU A 128 -20.94 4.90 -24.14
N GLU A 129 -21.62 3.75 -24.24
CA GLU A 129 -22.20 3.27 -25.51
C GLU A 129 -23.53 3.96 -25.91
N LYS A 130 -24.13 4.79 -25.05
CA LYS A 130 -25.37 5.52 -25.39
C LYS A 130 -25.16 6.96 -25.89
N GLY A 131 -23.91 7.42 -25.97
CA GLY A 131 -23.59 8.81 -26.33
C GLY A 131 -23.17 9.08 -27.78
N SER A 132 -22.98 8.05 -28.61
CA SER A 132 -22.41 8.23 -29.96
C SER A 132 -23.44 7.98 -31.07
N SER A 133 -24.34 8.94 -31.29
CA SER A 133 -25.03 9.07 -32.57
C SER A 133 -25.39 10.53 -32.85
N GLY A 134 -24.68 11.11 -33.84
CA GLY A 134 -24.97 12.39 -34.49
C GLY A 134 -24.62 13.64 -33.65
N GLY A 135 -23.82 14.60 -34.07
CA GLY A 135 -23.37 14.96 -35.40
C GLY A 135 -23.32 16.48 -35.50
N GLY A 136 -22.11 17.05 -35.47
CA GLY A 136 -21.78 18.27 -36.21
C GLY A 136 -22.02 19.65 -35.59
N HIS A 137 -20.93 20.44 -35.62
CA HIS A 137 -20.82 21.89 -35.82
C HIS A 137 -20.80 22.84 -34.60
N GLY A 138 -19.73 23.65 -34.57
CA GLY A 138 -19.86 25.07 -34.24
C GLY A 138 -19.06 25.59 -33.04
N THR A 139 -17.77 25.85 -33.25
CA THR A 139 -16.98 27.00 -32.78
C THR A 139 -17.44 27.87 -31.58
N THR A 140 -16.42 28.23 -30.78
CA THR A 140 -16.09 29.54 -30.16
C THR A 140 -16.11 29.59 -28.63
N PHE A 141 -14.91 29.81 -28.07
CA PHE A 141 -14.64 30.27 -26.70
C PHE A 141 -15.19 31.69 -26.47
N PRO A 142 -15.53 32.04 -25.22
CA PRO A 142 -14.59 32.84 -24.43
C PRO A 142 -14.22 32.22 -23.07
#